data_AF-A0A9E4EY59-F1
#
_entry.id   AF-A0A9E4EY59-F1
#
_cell.length_a   1.000
_cell.length_b   1.000
_cell.length_c   1.000
_cell.angle_alpha   90.00
_cell.angle_beta   90.00
_cell.angle_gamma   90.00
#
_symmetry.space_group_name_H-M   'P 1'
#
loop_
_entity.id
_entity.type
_entity.pdbx_description
1 polymer ?
#
loop_
_entity_poly.entity_id
_entity_poly.type
_entity_poly.pdbx_seq_one_letter_code
_entity_poly.pdbx_strand_id
1 'polypeptide(L)'
;MARISLTNDLFVDFEVRDGRLMGVYGPSLPEGIGLDDEALRERIRNPIGSPPLWEISKGAEKVLIVTDDNTRHTPLHRVVPIVLEELAEAGISDSSVRILIGLGTHRAMMDEEIRRKFG
;
A
#
# COMPACT_ATOMS: atom_id res chain seq x y z
N MET A 1 22.56 -14.66 27.81
CA MET A 1 21.11 -14.71 27.48
C MET A 1 20.90 -13.87 26.25
N ALA A 2 20.17 -14.36 25.25
CA ALA A 2 19.84 -13.61 24.05
C ALA A 2 18.44 -12.99 24.21
N ARG A 3 18.32 -11.68 24.02
CA ARG A 3 17.03 -10.99 23.96
C ARG A 3 16.46 -11.10 22.56
N ILE A 4 15.20 -11.51 22.47
CA ILE A 4 14.46 -11.66 21.21
C ILE A 4 13.32 -10.66 21.21
N SER A 5 13.20 -9.93 20.10
CA SER A 5 12.11 -8.99 19.81
C SER A 5 11.36 -9.48 18.58
N LEU A 6 10.03 -9.36 18.61
CA LEU A 6 9.16 -9.70 17.48
C LEU A 6 8.64 -8.43 16.82
N THR A 7 8.29 -8.53 15.54
CA THR A 7 7.93 -7.37 14.70
C THR A 7 6.50 -6.88 14.87
N ASN A 8 5.69 -7.50 15.73
CA ASN A 8 4.35 -7.03 16.03
C ASN A 8 4.24 -6.63 17.50
N ASP A 9 3.40 -5.62 17.75
CA ASP A 9 3.23 -5.01 19.07
C ASP A 9 2.43 -5.88 20.05
N LEU A 10 1.99 -7.07 19.61
CA LEU A 10 1.22 -8.00 20.44
C LEU A 10 2.12 -8.87 21.32
N PHE A 11 3.41 -8.98 20.99
CA PHE A 11 4.36 -9.77 21.76
C PHE A 11 5.32 -8.87 22.52
N VAL A 12 5.57 -9.26 23.77
CA VAL A 12 6.63 -8.68 24.59
C VAL A 12 7.96 -9.33 24.27
N ASP A 13 9.02 -8.53 24.34
CA ASP A 13 10.39 -9.03 24.29
C ASP A 13 10.62 -10.12 25.33
N PHE A 14 11.42 -11.12 24.97
CA PHE A 14 11.73 -12.23 25.86
C PHE A 14 13.18 -12.66 25.76
N GLU A 15 13.66 -13.37 26.79
CA GLU A 15 15.03 -13.83 26.89
C GLU A 15 15.14 -15.34 26.70
N VAL A 16 16.12 -15.76 25.91
CA VAL A 16 16.47 -17.16 25.71
C VAL A 16 17.84 -17.42 26.33
N ARG A 17 17.94 -18.48 27.14
CA ARG A 17 19.19 -18.89 27.79
C ARG A 17 20.24 -19.29 26.75
N ASP A 18 21.50 -19.00 27.07
CA ASP A 18 22.62 -19.40 26.24
C ASP A 18 22.67 -20.94 26.13
N GLY A 19 22.99 -21.43 24.93
CA GLY A 19 22.92 -22.87 24.62
C GLY A 19 21.52 -23.42 24.35
N ARG A 20 20.46 -22.59 24.48
CA ARG A 20 19.08 -22.95 24.08
C ARG A 20 18.60 -22.21 22.83
N LEU A 21 19.42 -21.32 22.27
CA LEU A 21 19.12 -20.63 21.02
C LEU A 21 19.92 -21.25 19.87
N MET A 22 19.22 -21.82 18.90
CA MET A 22 19.85 -22.34 17.66
C MET A 22 20.08 -21.23 16.64
N GLY A 23 19.15 -20.27 16.52
CA GLY A 23 19.25 -19.14 15.60
C GLY A 23 17.97 -18.30 15.58
N VAL A 24 18.06 -17.11 15.00
CA VAL A 24 16.92 -16.22 14.71
C VAL A 24 16.84 -16.09 13.19
N TYR A 25 15.69 -16.49 12.63
CA TYR A 25 15.48 -16.51 11.19
C TYR A 25 14.35 -15.55 10.83
N GLY A 26 14.59 -14.69 9.84
CA GLY A 26 13.63 -13.75 9.31
C GLY A 26 14.01 -13.37 7.88
N PRO A 27 13.10 -12.72 7.13
CA PRO A 27 13.45 -12.19 5.83
C PRO A 27 14.54 -11.13 5.98
N SER A 28 15.42 -11.02 4.98
CA SER A 28 16.25 -9.83 4.83
C SER A 28 15.31 -8.64 4.62
N LEU A 29 15.27 -7.73 5.59
CA LEU A 29 14.49 -6.52 5.45
C LEU A 29 15.25 -5.56 4.53
N PRO A 30 14.58 -4.92 3.56
CA PRO A 30 15.22 -3.89 2.77
C PRO A 30 15.71 -2.76 3.69
N GLU A 31 16.92 -2.27 3.44
CA GLU A 31 17.47 -1.12 4.14
C GLU A 31 16.75 0.17 3.69
N GLY A 32 16.44 1.05 4.65
CA GLY A 32 15.88 2.38 4.39
C GLY A 32 14.46 2.60 4.95
N ILE A 33 14.12 3.88 5.08
CA ILE A 33 12.74 4.34 5.23
C ILE A 33 12.11 4.25 3.83
N GLY A 34 10.91 3.69 3.70
CA GLY A 34 10.23 3.53 2.41
C GLY A 34 10.09 4.86 1.65
N LEU A 35 9.51 4.83 0.44
CA LEU A 35 9.38 6.02 -0.39
C LEU A 35 8.66 7.16 0.35
N ASP A 36 9.23 8.36 0.31
CA ASP A 36 8.52 9.60 0.64
C ASP A 36 7.48 9.94 -0.47
N ASP A 37 6.67 10.97 -0.27
CA ASP A 37 5.58 11.30 -1.19
C ASP A 37 6.06 11.73 -2.58
N GLU A 38 7.22 12.37 -2.66
CA GLU A 38 7.77 12.83 -3.93
C GLU A 38 8.36 11.66 -4.72
N ALA A 39 9.14 10.80 -4.06
CA ALA A 39 9.64 9.58 -4.67
C ALA A 39 8.50 8.63 -5.06
N LEU A 40 7.43 8.54 -4.26
CA LEU A 40 6.24 7.76 -4.62
C LEU A 40 5.58 8.31 -5.90
N ARG A 41 5.41 9.63 -5.99
CA ARG A 41 4.84 10.30 -7.17
C ARG A 41 5.70 10.07 -8.42
N GLU A 42 7.01 10.22 -8.29
CA GLU A 42 7.97 9.98 -9.37
C GLU A 42 7.86 8.54 -9.92
N ARG A 43 7.79 7.55 -9.03
CA ARG A 43 7.67 6.14 -9.43
C ARG A 43 6.36 5.81 -10.11
N ILE A 44 5.25 6.39 -9.67
CA ILE A 44 3.93 6.20 -10.31
C ILE A 44 3.92 6.83 -11.70
N ARG A 45 4.55 8.01 -11.87
CA ARG A 45 4.67 8.71 -13.15
C ARG A 45 5.59 8.04 -14.17
N ASN A 46 6.57 7.28 -13.69
CA ASN A 46 7.56 6.60 -14.53
C ASN A 46 7.41 5.06 -14.45
N PRO A 47 6.31 4.48 -14.99
CA PRO A 47 6.08 3.06 -14.88
C PRO A 47 7.12 2.23 -15.65
N ILE A 48 7.36 1.03 -15.17
CA ILE A 48 8.29 0.09 -15.80
C ILE A 48 7.51 -0.68 -16.88
N GLY A 49 7.99 -0.61 -18.13
CA GLY A 49 7.47 -1.45 -19.22
C GLY A 49 6.10 -1.06 -19.77
N SER A 50 5.62 0.15 -19.49
CA SER A 50 4.39 0.72 -20.07
C SER A 50 4.48 2.25 -20.19
N PRO A 51 3.62 2.89 -20.99
CA PRO A 51 3.43 4.34 -20.94
C PRO A 51 2.80 4.78 -19.60
N PRO A 52 2.93 6.06 -19.21
CA PRO A 52 2.33 6.60 -17.98
C PRO A 52 0.81 6.51 -17.98
N LEU A 53 0.21 6.53 -16.79
CA LEU A 53 -1.24 6.33 -16.62
C LEU A 53 -2.05 7.42 -17.35
N TRP A 54 -1.58 8.67 -17.30
CA TRP A 54 -2.24 9.77 -18.00
C TRP A 54 -2.31 9.54 -19.51
N GLU A 55 -1.34 8.82 -20.10
CA GLU A 55 -1.30 8.56 -21.54
C GLU A 55 -2.29 7.46 -21.92
N ILE A 56 -2.23 6.33 -21.22
CA ILE A 56 -3.10 5.17 -21.52
C ILE A 56 -4.57 5.43 -21.21
N SER A 57 -4.87 6.41 -20.35
CA SER A 57 -6.24 6.74 -19.94
C SER A 57 -6.91 7.77 -20.85
N LYS A 58 -6.20 8.36 -21.82
CA LYS A 58 -6.79 9.38 -22.72
C LYS A 58 -8.01 8.85 -23.46
N GLY A 59 -9.10 9.61 -23.38
CA GLY A 59 -10.38 9.27 -24.02
C GLY A 59 -11.21 8.24 -23.26
N ALA A 60 -10.77 7.77 -22.09
CA ALA A 60 -11.61 6.93 -21.24
C ALA A 60 -12.78 7.73 -20.65
N GLU A 61 -14.00 7.19 -20.76
CA GLU A 61 -15.20 7.83 -20.20
C GLU A 61 -15.43 7.47 -18.72
N LYS A 62 -15.00 6.27 -18.32
CA LYS A 62 -15.20 5.72 -16.98
C LYS A 62 -13.97 4.93 -16.56
N VAL A 63 -13.54 5.13 -15.31
CA VAL A 63 -12.39 4.44 -14.72
C VAL A 63 -12.81 3.72 -13.45
N LEU A 64 -12.37 2.47 -13.31
CA LEU A 64 -12.50 1.69 -12.09
C LEU A 64 -11.12 1.44 -11.50
N ILE A 65 -10.86 1.95 -10.30
CA ILE A 65 -9.65 1.66 -9.53
C ILE A 65 -9.96 0.51 -8.58
N VAL A 66 -9.27 -0.62 -8.74
CA VAL A 66 -9.37 -1.75 -7.82
C VAL A 66 -8.29 -1.62 -6.77
N THR A 67 -8.69 -1.71 -5.50
CA THR A 67 -7.79 -1.56 -4.35
C THR A 67 -7.91 -2.76 -3.41
N ASP A 68 -6.97 -2.90 -2.48
CA ASP A 68 -7.04 -3.90 -1.42
C ASP A 68 -7.82 -3.42 -0.20
N ASP A 69 -8.12 -4.33 0.74
CA ASP A 69 -8.86 -4.03 1.97
C ASP A 69 -7.93 -3.71 3.16
N ASN A 70 -8.51 -3.44 4.34
CA ASN A 70 -7.73 -3.10 5.55
C ASN A 70 -6.85 -4.23 6.10
N THR A 71 -6.89 -5.44 5.55
CA THR A 71 -5.98 -6.52 5.92
C THR A 71 -4.63 -6.44 5.18
N ARG A 72 -4.44 -5.40 4.37
CA ARG A 72 -3.22 -5.10 3.64
C ARG A 72 -2.68 -3.72 4.01
N HIS A 73 -1.36 -3.65 4.14
CA HIS A 73 -0.64 -2.45 4.57
C HIS A 73 -0.39 -1.42 3.46
N THR A 74 -1.00 -1.59 2.27
CA THR A 74 -0.86 -0.61 1.19
C THR A 74 -1.35 0.76 1.64
N PRO A 75 -0.52 1.82 1.53
CA PRO A 75 -0.86 3.16 2.03
C PRO A 75 -1.76 3.89 1.01
N LEU A 76 -3.02 3.47 0.90
CA LEU A 76 -3.95 4.01 -0.11
C LEU A 76 -4.18 5.52 0.02
N HIS A 77 -4.18 6.07 1.24
CA HIS A 77 -4.23 7.52 1.47
C HIS A 77 -3.09 8.32 0.82
N ARG A 78 -1.95 7.67 0.49
CA ARG A 78 -0.83 8.27 -0.25
C ARG A 78 -0.91 7.96 -1.74
N VAL A 79 -1.28 6.73 -2.10
CA VAL A 79 -1.26 6.25 -3.48
C VAL A 79 -2.44 6.78 -4.30
N VAL A 80 -3.66 6.72 -3.76
CA VAL A 80 -4.89 7.06 -4.51
C VAL A 80 -4.89 8.51 -4.98
N PRO A 81 -4.50 9.52 -4.17
CA PRO A 81 -4.44 10.90 -4.64
C PRO A 81 -3.52 11.08 -5.86
N ILE A 82 -2.34 10.45 -5.85
CA ILE A 82 -1.39 10.53 -6.96
C ILE A 82 -1.95 9.86 -8.23
N VAL A 83 -2.65 8.73 -8.09
CA VAL A 83 -3.34 8.09 -9.22
C VAL A 83 -4.45 8.97 -9.78
N LEU A 84 -5.21 9.67 -8.93
CA LEU A 84 -6.22 10.62 -9.38
C LEU A 84 -5.61 11.84 -10.10
N GLU A 85 -4.44 12.32 -9.66
CA GLU A 85 -3.69 13.37 -10.37
C GLU A 85 -3.35 12.93 -11.82
N GLU A 86 -2.84 11.71 -12.01
CA GLU A 86 -2.54 11.16 -13.34
C GLU A 86 -3.81 11.02 -14.22
N LEU A 87 -4.94 10.64 -13.64
CA LEU A 87 -6.21 10.55 -14.37
C LEU A 87 -6.74 11.95 -14.74
N ALA A 88 -6.57 12.94 -13.86
CA ALA A 88 -6.92 14.32 -14.14
C ALA A 88 -6.08 14.89 -15.29
N GLU A 89 -4.79 14.54 -15.38
CA GLU A 89 -3.93 14.89 -16.53
C GLU A 89 -4.43 14.28 -17.86
N ALA A 90 -5.11 13.14 -17.80
CA ALA A 90 -5.80 12.54 -18.95
C ALA A 90 -7.15 13.20 -19.29
N GLY A 91 -7.58 14.20 -18.50
CA GLY A 91 -8.88 14.87 -18.64
C GLY A 91 -10.05 14.13 -17.99
N ILE A 92 -9.78 13.19 -17.07
CA ILE A 92 -10.81 12.38 -16.42
C ILE A 92 -11.22 13.05 -15.10
N SER A 93 -12.50 13.38 -14.99
CA SER A 93 -13.08 13.92 -13.75
C SER A 93 -13.25 12.84 -12.69
N ASP A 94 -13.10 13.19 -11.41
CA ASP A 94 -13.39 12.34 -10.26
C ASP A 94 -14.78 11.71 -10.32
N SER A 95 -15.77 12.42 -10.89
CA SER A 95 -17.13 11.90 -11.07
C SER A 95 -17.21 10.66 -11.96
N SER A 96 -16.22 10.48 -12.85
CA SER A 96 -16.08 9.33 -13.76
C SER A 96 -15.25 8.20 -13.17
N VAL A 97 -14.67 8.41 -11.97
CA VAL A 97 -13.89 7.40 -11.26
C VAL A 97 -14.77 6.66 -10.26
N ARG A 98 -14.58 5.35 -10.16
CA ARG A 98 -15.12 4.51 -9.09
C ARG A 98 -13.99 3.73 -8.45
N ILE A 99 -14.07 3.53 -7.14
CA ILE A 99 -13.16 2.68 -6.40
C ILE A 99 -13.89 1.40 -6.01
N LEU A 100 -13.31 0.26 -6.33
CA LEU A 100 -13.76 -1.05 -5.87
C LEU A 100 -12.75 -1.60 -4.88
N ILE A 101 -13.20 -1.87 -3.66
CA ILE A 101 -12.38 -2.54 -2.65
C ILE A 101 -12.49 -4.05 -2.89
N GLY A 102 -11.38 -4.67 -3.29
CA GLY A 102 -11.27 -6.10 -3.57
C GLY A 102 -11.17 -6.92 -2.29
N LEU A 103 -12.32 -7.27 -1.71
CA LEU A 103 -12.41 -8.00 -0.43
C LEU A 103 -12.02 -9.49 -0.54
N GLY A 104 -12.14 -10.09 -1.72
CA GLY A 104 -12.02 -11.55 -1.86
C GLY A 104 -13.05 -12.28 -0.99
N THR A 105 -12.60 -13.09 -0.04
CA THR A 105 -13.47 -13.81 0.92
C THR A 105 -13.66 -13.08 2.25
N HIS A 106 -13.07 -11.89 2.41
CA HIS A 106 -13.18 -11.13 3.64
C HIS A 106 -14.55 -10.45 3.76
N ARG A 107 -14.92 -10.08 4.99
CA ARG A 107 -16.12 -9.29 5.25
C ARG A 107 -16.02 -7.90 4.64
N ALA A 108 -17.18 -7.25 4.46
CA ALA A 108 -17.21 -5.82 4.15
C ALA A 108 -16.47 -5.01 5.22
N MET A 109 -15.74 -3.99 4.76
CA MET A 109 -15.13 -2.99 5.63
C MET A 109 -16.20 -2.08 6.22
N MET A 110 -16.01 -1.67 7.47
CA MET A 110 -16.79 -0.62 8.11
C MET A 110 -16.35 0.74 7.59
N ASP A 111 -17.24 1.73 7.64
CA ASP A 111 -16.96 3.10 7.21
C ASP A 111 -15.72 3.70 7.88
N GLU A 112 -15.49 3.41 9.16
CA GLU A 112 -14.31 3.87 9.87
C GLU A 112 -13.01 3.23 9.33
N GLU A 113 -13.05 1.95 8.97
CA GLU A 113 -11.90 1.25 8.39
C GLU A 113 -11.57 1.81 7.00
N ILE A 114 -12.61 2.15 6.22
CA ILE A 114 -12.46 2.79 4.92
C ILE A 114 -11.81 4.17 5.09
N ARG A 115 -12.36 5.02 5.96
CA ARG A 115 -11.79 6.35 6.25
C ARG A 115 -10.32 6.25 6.69
N ARG A 116 -10.02 5.35 7.62
CA ARG A 116 -8.64 5.16 8.09
C ARG A 116 -7.67 4.74 6.99
N LYS A 117 -8.13 3.92 6.03
CA LYS A 117 -7.28 3.41 4.95
C LYS A 117 -7.09 4.42 3.81
N PHE A 118 -8.15 5.14 3.45
CA PHE A 118 -8.18 6.06 2.31
C PHE A 118 -7.89 7.52 2.67
N GLY A 119 -8.04 7.91 3.94
CA GLY A 119 -8.01 9.31 4.40
C GLY A 119 -9.41 9.88 4.55
#